data_AF-A0A833DYS3-F1
#
_entry.id   AF-A0A833DYS3-F1
#
_cell.length_a   1.000
_cell.length_b   1.000
_cell.length_c   1.000
_cell.angle_alpha   90.00
_cell.angle_beta   90.00
_cell.angle_gamma   90.00
#
_symmetry.space_group_name_H-M   'P 1'
#
loop_
_entity.id
_entity.type
_entity.pdbx_description
1 polymer ?
#
loop_
_entity_poly.entity_id
_entity_poly.type
_entity_poly.pdbx_seq_one_letter_code
_entity_poly.pdbx_strand_id
1 'polypeptide(L)'
;MGYIIFVSYESDAERKRIDYLVDKWSSRAKIKKPRGFVFLIDTEKVQEFLEELFSKLEGNAEEKVEIYKVEEVIKKVKAKRKSLEYTINEERKVVERFMEYLLSKLNASYAYSDALAKVYEVYTRKGRGIVRVILRGNHKTDVALEIEGYGDVVDYLVEKIDDELKFFTGG
;
A
#
# COMPACT_ATOMS: atom_id res chain seq x y z
N MET A 1 24.33 -2.21 -6.18
CA MET A 1 23.36 -2.38 -7.29
C MET A 1 22.31 -1.29 -7.18
N GLY A 2 21.94 -0.66 -8.31
CA GLY A 2 20.85 0.30 -8.39
C GLY A 2 19.60 -0.36 -8.97
N TYR A 3 18.41 0.18 -8.65
CA TYR A 3 17.14 -0.28 -9.19
C TYR A 3 16.40 0.91 -9.80
N ILE A 4 15.79 0.72 -10.97
CA ILE A 4 14.77 1.63 -11.50
C ILE A 4 13.41 1.07 -11.09
N ILE A 5 12.58 1.90 -10.46
CA ILE A 5 11.27 1.50 -9.93
C ILE A 5 10.21 2.34 -10.61
N PHE A 6 9.37 1.71 -11.43
CA PHE A 6 8.18 2.33 -12.01
C PHE A 6 7.02 2.19 -11.04
N VAL A 7 6.43 3.32 -10.63
CA VAL A 7 5.29 3.34 -9.70
C VAL A 7 4.13 4.06 -10.35
N SER A 8 3.06 3.34 -10.62
CA SER A 8 1.77 3.93 -10.98
C SER A 8 1.04 4.34 -9.70
N TYR A 9 0.36 5.49 -9.74
CA TYR A 9 -0.47 5.99 -8.65
C TYR A 9 -1.74 6.61 -9.23
N GLU A 10 -2.84 6.55 -8.48
CA GLU A 10 -4.15 7.00 -8.96
C GLU A 10 -4.59 8.33 -8.33
N SER A 11 -3.86 8.82 -7.34
CA SER A 11 -4.18 10.07 -6.65
C SER A 11 -2.96 10.90 -6.29
N ASP A 12 -3.14 12.23 -6.21
CA ASP A 12 -2.09 13.15 -5.73
C ASP A 12 -1.70 12.85 -4.27
N ALA A 13 -2.66 12.38 -3.45
CA ALA A 13 -2.39 11.95 -2.09
C ALA A 13 -1.44 10.75 -2.03
N GLU A 14 -1.60 9.78 -2.93
CA GLU A 14 -0.70 8.64 -3.06
C GLU A 14 0.69 9.06 -3.54
N ARG A 15 0.75 9.88 -4.59
CA ARG A 15 1.99 10.47 -5.09
C ARG A 15 2.78 11.17 -3.98
N LYS A 16 2.13 12.03 -3.19
CA LYS A 16 2.75 12.76 -2.07
C LYS A 16 3.34 11.82 -1.01
N ARG A 17 2.70 10.68 -0.74
CA ARG A 17 3.23 9.67 0.18
C ARG A 17 4.47 8.97 -0.37
N ILE A 18 4.51 8.69 -1.67
CA ILE A 18 5.69 8.14 -2.35
C ILE A 18 6.84 9.15 -2.33
N ASP A 19 6.56 10.42 -2.65
CA ASP A 19 7.56 11.49 -2.60
C ASP A 19 8.16 11.64 -1.20
N TYR A 20 7.32 11.66 -0.16
CA TYR A 20 7.78 11.68 1.23
C TYR A 20 8.67 10.47 1.58
N LEU A 21 8.31 9.27 1.11
CA LEU A 21 9.12 8.07 1.32
C LEU A 21 10.49 8.22 0.66
N VAL A 22 10.53 8.67 -0.60
CA VAL A 22 11.78 8.91 -1.33
C VAL A 22 12.65 9.92 -0.58
N ASP A 23 12.07 11.04 -0.16
CA ASP A 23 12.82 12.09 0.54
C ASP A 23 13.36 11.59 1.88
N LYS A 24 12.58 10.79 2.63
CA LYS A 24 13.05 10.14 3.87
C LYS A 24 14.24 9.21 3.63
N TRP A 25 14.24 8.46 2.53
CA TRP A 25 15.31 7.53 2.17
C TRP A 25 16.53 8.18 1.51
N SER A 26 16.42 9.43 1.02
CA SER A 26 17.54 10.16 0.41
C SER A 26 18.75 10.32 1.35
N SER A 27 18.51 10.29 2.67
CA SER A 27 19.56 10.30 3.70
C SER A 27 20.27 8.95 3.89
N ARG A 28 19.68 7.86 3.41
CA ARG A 28 20.13 6.46 3.62
C ARG A 28 20.60 5.77 2.35
N ALA A 29 20.19 6.28 1.19
CA ALA A 29 20.50 5.72 -0.10
C ALA A 29 20.65 6.82 -1.15
N LYS A 30 21.53 6.61 -2.14
CA LYS A 30 21.63 7.50 -3.30
C LYS A 30 20.37 7.32 -4.16
N ILE A 31 19.47 8.28 -4.11
CA ILE A 31 18.27 8.31 -4.95
C ILE A 31 18.45 9.37 -6.03
N LYS A 32 18.28 8.95 -7.28
CA LYS A 32 18.23 9.83 -8.44
C LYS A 32 16.79 9.89 -8.94
N LYS A 33 16.17 11.07 -8.91
CA LYS A 33 14.94 11.37 -9.64
C LYS A 33 15.36 11.86 -11.03
N PRO A 34 15.21 11.07 -12.11
CA PRO A 34 15.57 11.51 -13.45
C PRO A 34 14.83 12.79 -13.82
N ARG A 35 15.49 13.70 -14.52
CA ARG A 35 14.90 14.94 -15.04
C ARG A 35 14.88 14.87 -16.56
N GLY A 36 13.90 15.52 -17.19
CA GLY A 36 13.75 15.51 -18.65
C GLY A 36 12.93 14.32 -19.16
N PHE A 37 13.30 13.80 -20.33
CA PHE A 37 12.57 12.74 -21.01
C PHE A 37 13.15 11.37 -20.65
N VAL A 38 12.32 10.49 -20.08
CA VAL A 38 12.71 9.15 -19.64
C VAL A 38 11.81 8.14 -20.31
N PHE A 39 12.40 7.14 -20.94
CA PHE A 39 11.67 6.05 -21.59
C PHE A 39 12.45 4.75 -21.47
N LEU A 40 11.70 3.65 -21.55
CA LEU A 40 12.24 2.30 -21.71
C LEU A 40 12.01 1.90 -23.16
N ILE A 41 13.05 1.40 -23.83
CA ILE A 41 12.95 0.81 -25.17
C ILE A 41 13.40 -0.65 -25.08
N ASP A 42 12.61 -1.54 -25.67
CA ASP A 42 12.94 -2.94 -25.84
C ASP A 42 13.20 -3.20 -27.33
N THR A 43 14.47 -3.34 -27.70
CA THR A 43 14.91 -3.54 -29.08
C THR A 43 16.26 -4.24 -29.13
N GLU A 44 16.47 -5.08 -30.13
CA GLU A 44 17.77 -5.68 -30.43
C GLU A 44 18.72 -4.68 -31.13
N LYS A 45 18.17 -3.61 -31.71
CA LYS A 45 18.88 -2.59 -32.51
C LYS A 45 19.16 -1.31 -31.72
N VAL A 46 19.62 -1.44 -30.47
CA VAL A 46 19.85 -0.27 -29.58
C VAL A 46 20.81 0.75 -30.21
N GLN A 47 21.85 0.29 -30.91
CA GLN A 47 22.84 1.17 -31.52
C GLN A 47 22.25 2.08 -32.61
N GLU A 48 21.42 1.53 -33.52
CA GLU A 48 20.73 2.30 -34.56
C GLU A 48 19.85 3.40 -33.93
N PHE A 49 19.12 3.05 -32.88
CA PHE A 49 18.29 4.01 -32.14
C PHE A 49 19.12 5.12 -31.48
N LEU A 50 20.25 4.78 -30.86
CA LEU A 50 21.13 5.76 -30.23
C LEU A 50 21.74 6.71 -31.26
N GLU A 51 22.16 6.21 -32.42
CA GLU A 51 22.68 7.06 -33.50
C GLU A 51 21.63 8.07 -33.96
N GLU A 52 20.39 7.61 -34.18
CA GLU A 52 19.28 8.50 -34.50
C GLU A 52 19.01 9.51 -33.39
N LEU A 53 18.94 9.08 -32.12
CA LEU A 53 18.70 9.97 -30.98
C LEU A 53 19.79 11.05 -30.86
N PHE A 54 21.07 10.66 -30.88
CA PHE A 54 22.18 11.59 -30.75
C PHE A 54 22.23 12.59 -31.90
N SER A 55 21.84 12.19 -33.12
CA SER A 55 21.74 13.11 -34.27
C SER A 55 20.68 14.22 -34.11
N LYS A 56 19.70 14.02 -33.23
CA LYS A 56 18.62 14.99 -32.96
C LYS A 56 18.93 15.93 -31.79
N LEU A 57 19.98 15.67 -31.01
CA LEU A 57 20.31 16.46 -29.84
C LEU A 57 21.24 17.62 -30.21
N GLU A 58 20.90 18.81 -29.73
CA GLU A 58 21.77 19.99 -29.86
C GLU A 58 22.90 19.96 -28.83
N GLY A 59 24.06 20.51 -29.16
CA GLY A 59 25.21 20.63 -28.26
C GLY A 59 25.89 19.29 -27.96
N ASN A 60 26.49 19.15 -26.76
CA ASN A 60 27.17 17.91 -26.38
C ASN A 60 26.14 16.82 -25.99
N ALA A 61 25.83 15.92 -26.91
CA ALA A 61 24.86 14.84 -26.69
C ALA A 61 25.32 13.82 -25.64
N GLU A 62 26.63 13.56 -25.53
CA GLU A 62 27.19 12.59 -24.57
C GLU A 62 26.99 13.01 -23.11
N GLU A 63 26.96 14.31 -22.83
CA GLU A 63 26.70 14.84 -21.49
C GLU A 63 25.20 14.86 -21.14
N LYS A 64 24.33 14.75 -22.14
CA LYS A 64 22.87 14.89 -21.98
C LYS A 64 22.15 13.54 -21.89
N VAL A 65 22.77 12.46 -22.38
CA VAL A 65 22.14 11.14 -22.47
C VAL A 65 22.77 10.21 -21.45
N GLU A 66 21.92 9.59 -20.62
CA GLU A 66 22.32 8.52 -19.73
C GLU A 66 21.61 7.23 -20.11
N ILE A 67 22.38 6.19 -20.35
CA ILE A 67 21.87 4.90 -20.82
C ILE A 67 22.07 3.87 -19.73
N TYR A 68 20.99 3.19 -19.36
CA TYR A 68 21.02 2.11 -18.38
C TYR A 68 20.48 0.85 -19.03
N LYS A 69 21.26 -0.23 -19.00
CA LYS A 69 20.74 -1.56 -19.27
C LYS A 69 20.00 -2.03 -18.02
N VAL A 70 18.74 -2.36 -18.16
CA VAL A 70 17.90 -2.89 -17.08
C VAL A 70 17.52 -4.34 -17.37
N GLU A 71 17.43 -5.12 -16.31
CA GLU A 71 16.85 -6.45 -16.33
C GLU A 71 15.64 -6.42 -15.41
N GLU A 72 14.51 -6.97 -15.86
CA GLU A 72 13.32 -7.03 -15.03
C GLU A 72 13.58 -7.92 -13.82
N VAL A 73 13.37 -7.39 -12.62
CA VAL A 73 13.51 -8.14 -11.37
C VAL A 73 12.18 -8.20 -10.65
N ILE A 74 11.56 -9.39 -10.63
CA ILE A 74 10.33 -9.63 -9.87
C ILE A 74 10.68 -9.82 -8.39
N LYS A 75 10.61 -8.75 -7.60
CA LYS A 75 10.68 -8.81 -6.13
C LYS A 75 9.28 -8.98 -5.53
N LYS A 76 8.97 -10.18 -5.01
CA LYS A 76 7.71 -10.43 -4.30
C LYS A 76 7.82 -9.95 -2.85
N VAL A 77 7.39 -8.72 -2.58
CA VAL A 77 7.04 -8.31 -1.22
C VAL A 77 5.64 -8.86 -0.95
N LYS A 78 5.49 -9.76 0.03
CA LYS A 78 4.18 -10.30 0.38
C LYS A 78 3.50 -9.36 1.39
N ALA A 79 2.23 -9.09 1.17
CA ALA A 79 1.40 -8.50 2.21
C ALA A 79 1.37 -9.44 3.43
N LYS A 80 1.43 -8.85 4.61
CA LYS A 80 1.17 -9.57 5.86
C LYS A 80 -0.34 -9.66 6.04
N ARG A 81 -0.82 -10.81 6.51
CA ARG A 81 -2.23 -11.02 6.86
C ARG A 81 -2.34 -11.61 8.25
N LYS A 82 -3.28 -11.10 9.04
CA LYS A 82 -3.64 -11.62 10.35
C LYS A 82 -5.16 -11.64 10.48
N SER A 83 -5.66 -12.62 11.21
CA SER A 83 -7.08 -12.73 11.51
C SER A 83 -7.31 -12.61 13.00
N LEU A 84 -8.42 -11.99 13.37
CA LEU A 84 -8.95 -11.96 14.73
C LEU A 84 -10.35 -12.54 14.73
N GLU A 85 -10.65 -13.38 15.71
CA GLU A 85 -11.95 -14.04 15.85
C GLU A 85 -12.45 -13.87 17.29
N TYR A 86 -13.70 -13.41 17.43
CA TYR A 86 -14.37 -13.26 18.72
C TYR A 86 -15.80 -13.73 18.61
N THR A 87 -16.34 -14.21 19.73
CA THR A 87 -17.77 -14.39 19.90
C THR A 87 -18.26 -13.45 20.98
N ILE A 88 -19.15 -12.53 20.61
CA ILE A 88 -19.68 -11.49 21.49
C ILE A 88 -21.11 -11.85 21.86
N ASN A 89 -21.43 -11.81 23.15
CA ASN A 89 -22.77 -12.09 23.68
C ASN A 89 -23.71 -10.89 23.55
N GLU A 90 -23.77 -10.31 22.35
CA GLU A 90 -24.60 -9.16 22.01
C GLU A 90 -25.23 -9.38 20.63
N GLU A 91 -26.33 -8.69 20.38
CA GLU A 91 -27.02 -8.74 19.10
C GLU A 91 -26.17 -8.14 17.98
N ARG A 92 -26.31 -8.70 16.77
CA ARG A 92 -25.52 -8.30 15.60
C ARG A 92 -25.52 -6.80 15.35
N LYS A 93 -26.65 -6.12 15.54
CA LYS A 93 -26.78 -4.66 15.34
C LYS A 93 -25.94 -3.85 16.32
N VAL A 94 -25.79 -4.32 17.56
CA VAL A 94 -24.97 -3.67 18.59
C VAL A 94 -23.51 -3.81 18.23
N VAL A 95 -23.10 -5.04 17.88
CA VAL A 95 -21.72 -5.34 17.45
C VAL A 95 -21.36 -4.59 16.17
N GLU A 96 -22.27 -4.50 15.20
CA GLU A 96 -22.05 -3.75 13.96
C GLU A 96 -21.81 -2.26 14.22
N ARG A 97 -22.62 -1.63 15.09
CA ARG A 97 -22.40 -0.23 15.50
C ARG A 97 -21.09 -0.03 16.23
N PHE A 98 -20.71 -0.97 17.09
CA PHE A 98 -19.41 -0.94 17.76
C PHE A 98 -18.26 -1.03 16.75
N MET A 99 -18.34 -1.93 15.77
CA MET A 99 -17.33 -2.06 14.71
C MET A 99 -17.22 -0.79 13.87
N GLU A 100 -18.35 -0.18 13.51
CA GLU A 100 -18.37 1.10 12.78
C GLU A 100 -17.72 2.23 13.59
N TYR A 101 -18.01 2.31 14.90
CA TYR A 101 -17.35 3.25 15.81
C TYR A 101 -15.83 3.00 15.88
N LEU A 102 -15.42 1.76 16.12
CA LEU A 102 -14.01 1.38 16.22
C LEU A 102 -13.24 1.73 14.95
N LEU A 103 -13.79 1.39 13.79
CA LEU A 103 -13.18 1.68 12.50
C LEU A 103 -13.14 3.19 12.23
N SER A 104 -14.19 3.93 12.57
CA SER A 104 -14.16 5.39 12.51
C SER A 104 -13.08 5.99 13.40
N LYS A 105 -12.89 5.47 14.62
CA LYS A 105 -11.83 5.89 15.56
C LYS A 105 -10.43 5.64 14.98
N LEU A 106 -10.27 4.61 14.16
CA LEU A 106 -9.03 4.30 13.43
C LEU A 106 -8.86 5.12 12.14
N ASN A 107 -9.75 6.06 11.84
CA ASN A 107 -9.82 6.77 10.56
C ASN A 107 -9.94 5.83 9.36
N ALA A 108 -10.64 4.72 9.53
CA ALA A 108 -10.95 3.80 8.45
C ALA A 108 -12.00 4.41 7.53
N SER A 109 -11.76 4.31 6.22
CA SER A 109 -12.72 4.68 5.19
C SER A 109 -13.38 3.41 4.65
N TYR A 110 -14.70 3.41 4.54
CA TYR A 110 -15.41 2.32 3.88
C TYR A 110 -15.00 2.26 2.41
N ALA A 111 -14.56 1.09 1.94
CA ALA A 111 -14.16 0.88 0.56
C ALA A 111 -15.34 0.29 -0.23
N TYR A 112 -15.80 -0.89 0.20
CA TYR A 112 -16.94 -1.59 -0.39
C TYR A 112 -17.45 -2.68 0.56
N SER A 113 -18.54 -3.33 0.20
CA SER A 113 -18.99 -4.57 0.85
C SER A 113 -19.18 -5.65 -0.21
N ASP A 114 -18.85 -6.87 0.18
CA ASP A 114 -19.19 -8.08 -0.57
C ASP A 114 -20.34 -8.81 0.15
N ALA A 115 -20.79 -9.95 -0.39
CA ALA A 115 -21.91 -10.71 0.17
C ALA A 115 -21.69 -11.19 1.63
N LEU A 116 -20.44 -11.22 2.11
CA LEU A 116 -20.05 -11.80 3.39
C LEU A 116 -19.39 -10.78 4.33
N ALA A 117 -18.82 -9.70 3.80
CA ALA A 117 -17.97 -8.80 4.56
C ALA A 117 -18.12 -7.32 4.16
N LYS A 118 -17.93 -6.44 5.14
CA LYS A 118 -17.64 -5.02 4.89
C LYS A 118 -16.13 -4.82 4.86
N VAL A 119 -15.62 -4.11 3.85
CA VAL A 119 -14.19 -3.88 3.64
C VAL A 119 -13.88 -2.40 3.85
N TYR A 120 -12.86 -2.14 4.65
CA TYR A 120 -12.42 -0.80 5.02
C TYR A 120 -10.94 -0.63 4.74
N GLU A 121 -10.56 0.58 4.34
CA GLU A 121 -9.17 0.99 4.17
C GLU A 121 -8.75 1.91 5.30
N VAL A 122 -7.58 1.64 5.89
CA VAL A 122 -7.02 2.43 6.98
C VAL A 122 -5.67 2.98 6.55
N TYR A 123 -5.53 4.30 6.59
CA TYR A 123 -4.26 4.98 6.34
C TYR A 123 -3.65 5.43 7.66
N THR A 124 -2.56 4.77 8.05
CA THR A 124 -1.85 5.07 9.29
C THR A 124 -0.47 5.66 8.99
N ARG A 125 0.20 6.18 10.03
CA ARG A 125 1.62 6.54 9.94
C ARG A 125 2.53 5.34 9.65
N LYS A 126 2.05 4.11 9.86
CA LYS A 126 2.78 2.84 9.63
C LYS A 126 2.54 2.26 8.23
N GLY A 127 1.59 2.80 7.46
CA GLY A 127 1.22 2.32 6.13
C GLY A 127 -0.29 2.23 5.92
N ARG A 128 -0.68 1.72 4.74
CA ARG A 128 -2.06 1.38 4.39
C ARG A 128 -2.38 -0.05 4.80
N GLY A 129 -3.50 -0.24 5.49
CA GLY A 129 -4.06 -1.55 5.82
C GLY A 129 -5.48 -1.68 5.28
N ILE A 130 -5.89 -2.91 5.01
CA ILE A 130 -7.25 -3.31 4.65
C ILE A 130 -7.80 -4.12 5.81
N VAL A 131 -8.99 -3.77 6.28
CA VAL A 131 -9.72 -4.49 7.33
C VAL A 131 -11.02 -5.02 6.74
N ARG A 132 -11.15 -6.33 6.71
CA ARG A 132 -12.37 -7.03 6.29
C ARG A 132 -13.12 -7.52 7.51
N VAL A 133 -14.36 -7.07 7.68
CA VAL A 133 -15.21 -7.39 8.84
C VAL A 133 -16.32 -8.34 8.40
N ILE A 134 -16.38 -9.51 9.03
CA ILE A 134 -17.40 -10.52 8.83
C ILE A 134 -18.17 -10.68 10.15
N LEU A 135 -19.49 -10.50 10.10
CA LEU A 135 -20.37 -10.64 11.26
C LEU A 135 -21.41 -11.74 10.99
N ARG A 136 -21.50 -12.73 11.87
CA ARG A 136 -22.45 -13.86 11.78
C ARG A 136 -23.21 -14.03 13.10
N GLY A 137 -24.40 -14.62 13.04
CA GLY A 137 -25.27 -14.79 14.21
C GLY A 137 -26.23 -13.61 14.45
N ASN A 138 -27.22 -13.82 15.31
CA ASN A 138 -28.28 -12.85 15.61
C ASN A 138 -28.29 -12.40 17.08
N HIS A 139 -28.34 -13.34 18.04
CA HIS A 139 -28.36 -13.07 19.48
C HIS A 139 -26.97 -13.15 20.14
N LYS A 140 -26.11 -13.96 19.54
CA LYS A 140 -24.68 -14.07 19.84
C LYS A 140 -23.96 -13.87 18.52
N THR A 141 -23.04 -12.92 18.46
CA THR A 141 -22.44 -12.48 17.22
C THR A 141 -21.00 -12.96 17.13
N ASP A 142 -20.70 -13.77 16.12
CA ASP A 142 -19.33 -14.13 15.76
C ASP A 142 -18.75 -13.04 14.87
N VAL A 143 -17.61 -12.51 15.28
CA VAL A 143 -16.85 -11.46 14.61
C VAL A 143 -15.57 -12.08 14.08
N ALA A 144 -15.40 -12.07 12.77
CA ALA A 144 -14.14 -12.44 12.13
C ALA A 144 -13.59 -11.22 11.37
N LEU A 145 -12.35 -10.88 11.67
CA LEU A 145 -11.63 -9.76 11.09
C LEU A 145 -10.43 -10.28 10.34
N GLU A 146 -10.27 -9.89 9.08
CA GLU A 146 -9.07 -10.16 8.30
C GLU A 146 -8.36 -8.84 8.03
N ILE A 147 -7.11 -8.72 8.48
CA ILE A 147 -6.31 -7.50 8.39
C ILE A 147 -5.13 -7.79 7.48
N GLU A 148 -5.00 -7.01 6.40
CA GLU A 148 -3.96 -7.17 5.39
C GLU A 148 -3.22 -5.85 5.12
N GLY A 149 -1.92 -5.90 4.87
CA GLY A 149 -1.14 -4.71 4.53
C GLY A 149 0.36 -4.95 4.41
N TYR A 150 1.09 -3.90 4.07
CA TYR A 150 2.54 -3.92 3.93
C TYR A 150 3.23 -3.23 5.11
N GLY A 151 4.37 -3.79 5.55
CA GLY A 151 5.12 -3.28 6.69
C GLY A 151 4.40 -3.53 8.03
N ASP A 152 4.59 -2.60 8.98
CA ASP A 152 4.16 -2.77 10.38
C ASP A 152 2.67 -2.45 10.62
N VAL A 153 1.93 -2.01 9.59
CA VAL A 153 0.54 -1.58 9.71
C VAL A 153 -0.37 -2.71 10.21
N VAL A 154 -0.09 -3.96 9.84
CA VAL A 154 -0.93 -5.10 10.21
C VAL A 154 -0.85 -5.38 11.69
N ASP A 155 0.35 -5.38 12.28
CA ASP A 155 0.51 -5.59 13.72
C ASP A 155 -0.10 -4.44 14.52
N TYR A 156 0.13 -3.21 14.06
CA TYR A 156 -0.45 -2.01 14.67
C TYR A 156 -1.98 -2.05 14.70
N LEU A 157 -2.63 -2.42 13.60
CA LEU A 157 -4.08 -2.52 13.53
C LEU A 157 -4.61 -3.69 14.37
N VAL A 158 -3.94 -4.84 14.34
CA VAL A 158 -4.31 -6.00 15.15
C VAL A 158 -4.30 -5.66 16.64
N GLU A 159 -3.22 -5.06 17.13
CA GLU A 159 -3.09 -4.65 18.53
C GLU A 159 -4.21 -3.69 18.92
N LYS A 160 -4.45 -2.64 18.12
CA LYS A 160 -5.49 -1.65 18.41
C LYS A 160 -6.90 -2.22 18.39
N ILE A 161 -7.19 -3.13 17.46
CA ILE A 161 -8.52 -3.73 17.33
C ILE A 161 -8.75 -4.79 18.42
N ASP A 162 -7.74 -5.61 18.71
CA ASP A 162 -7.79 -6.62 19.79
C ASP A 162 -8.00 -5.97 21.17
N ASP A 163 -7.25 -4.91 21.48
CA ASP A 163 -7.40 -4.16 22.74
C ASP A 163 -8.83 -3.65 22.93
N GLU A 164 -9.42 -3.04 21.90
CA GLU A 164 -10.76 -2.47 21.95
C GLU A 164 -11.84 -3.56 22.00
N LEU A 165 -11.66 -4.67 21.28
CA LEU A 165 -12.60 -5.80 21.32
C LEU A 165 -12.59 -6.48 22.67
N LYS A 166 -11.41 -6.70 23.27
CA LYS A 166 -11.30 -7.24 24.63
C LYS A 166 -11.99 -6.36 25.66
N PHE A 167 -11.79 -5.04 25.56
CA PHE A 167 -12.47 -4.08 26.43
C PHE A 167 -14.00 -4.16 26.25
N PHE A 168 -14.48 -4.23 25.01
CA PHE A 168 -15.91 -4.33 24.72
C PHE A 168 -16.54 -5.64 25.20
N THR A 169 -15.82 -6.76 25.13
CA THR A 169 -16.29 -8.06 25.65
C THR A 169 -16.20 -8.18 27.17
N GLY A 170 -15.70 -7.16 27.87
CA GLY A 170 -15.58 -7.15 29.32
C GLY A 170 -14.46 -8.05 29.85
N GLY A 171 -13.25 -7.89 29.29
CA GLY A 171 -12.02 -8.65 29.56
C GLY A 171 -11.88 -9.35 30.91
#